data_AF-A0A946IBG0-F1
#
_entry.id   AF-A0A946IBG0-F1
#
_cell.length_a   1.000
_cell.length_b   1.000
_cell.length_c   1.000
_cell.angle_alpha   90.00
_cell.angle_beta   90.00
_cell.angle_gamma   90.00
#
_symmetry.space_group_name_H-M   'P 1'
#
loop_
_entity.id
_entity.type
_entity.pdbx_description
1 polymer ?
#
loop_
_entity_poly.entity_id
_entity_poly.type
_entity_poly.pdbx_seq_one_letter_code
_entity_poly.pdbx_strand_id
1 'polypeptide(L)'
;MTAMIFHRATTIIPLFSGLLLILAITGCSSSSSGGGVFGQTFNVSGQWSGTITETTGVARAATVTFADSGGTVTGTISVVGHTCFSGGNLTGTSSQAPANTTDDNPLTADQENSNLGSVNVSLASGQTSGGISAVTISSGGSGYVEPPVVIFGTPTSEGRSATGIAVLGTDATSDQVASVVITDPGSGYIFGPAVTFSGGEGSGAIGTATLDASTITDSVTMNLVGSSSSLNGTYSGVWKGSSSECSAQTSGNIRLTRL
;
A
#
# COMPACT_ATOMS: atom_id res chain seq x y z
N MET A 1 28.63 95.04 27.14
CA MET A 1 27.96 95.51 28.37
C MET A 1 26.99 94.44 28.82
N THR A 2 27.27 93.82 29.98
CA THR A 2 26.30 93.42 31.03
C THR A 2 25.25 92.35 30.68
N ALA A 3 24.88 91.33 31.47
CA ALA A 3 25.42 90.57 32.61
C ALA A 3 24.41 89.42 32.91
N MET A 4 24.89 88.35 33.54
CA MET A 4 24.29 87.56 34.65
C MET A 4 22.88 86.93 34.58
N ILE A 5 22.86 85.59 34.46
CA ILE A 5 22.36 84.53 35.39
C ILE A 5 21.45 84.93 36.61
N PHE A 6 20.27 84.26 36.81
CA PHE A 6 19.93 83.29 37.91
C PHE A 6 18.41 82.98 38.11
N HIS A 7 18.08 81.67 38.03
CA HIS A 7 17.10 80.79 38.74
C HIS A 7 15.72 81.23 39.26
N ARG A 8 14.71 80.37 39.02
CA ARG A 8 14.03 79.57 40.08
C ARG A 8 13.20 78.40 39.50
N ALA A 9 13.32 77.24 40.16
CA ALA A 9 12.60 75.99 39.88
C ALA A 9 11.29 75.90 40.69
N THR A 10 10.25 75.26 40.15
CA THR A 10 9.24 74.52 40.95
C THR A 10 8.54 73.47 40.08
N THR A 11 8.63 72.22 40.50
CA THR A 11 8.01 71.00 39.92
C THR A 11 6.62 70.79 40.48
N ILE A 12 5.58 70.52 39.65
CA ILE A 12 4.37 69.80 40.08
C ILE A 12 3.83 68.94 38.93
N ILE A 13 3.76 67.63 39.18
CA ILE A 13 3.12 66.58 38.37
C ILE A 13 1.68 66.42 38.88
N PRO A 14 0.65 66.25 38.03
CA PRO A 14 -0.59 65.62 38.45
C PRO A 14 -0.80 64.23 37.83
N LEU A 15 -1.21 63.34 38.74
CA LEU A 15 -1.60 61.95 38.58
C LEU A 15 -2.89 61.75 37.76
N PHE A 16 -2.94 60.56 37.14
CA PHE A 16 -4.08 59.85 36.58
C PHE A 16 -5.33 59.79 37.50
N SER A 17 -6.52 59.96 36.91
CA SER A 17 -7.75 59.31 37.40
C SER A 17 -8.86 59.24 36.32
N GLY A 18 -9.13 58.02 35.85
CA GLY A 18 -10.47 57.45 35.64
C GLY A 18 -11.38 57.94 34.51
N LEU A 19 -11.38 57.23 33.37
CA LEU A 19 -12.64 56.93 32.66
C LEU A 19 -12.58 55.48 32.11
N LEU A 20 -13.30 54.60 32.79
CA LEU A 20 -13.54 53.21 32.41
C LEU A 20 -14.60 53.20 31.30
N LEU A 21 -14.16 53.00 30.05
CA LEU A 21 -15.04 52.70 28.93
C LEU A 21 -14.95 51.20 28.63
N ILE A 22 -16.01 50.47 28.97
CA ILE A 22 -16.21 49.07 28.59
C ILE A 22 -16.46 49.06 27.07
N LEU A 23 -15.43 48.72 26.29
CA LEU A 23 -15.59 48.34 24.90
C LEU A 23 -15.61 46.81 24.82
N ALA A 24 -16.74 46.26 24.41
CA ALA A 24 -16.87 44.85 24.09
C ALA A 24 -15.85 44.50 22.99
N ILE A 25 -14.88 43.68 23.34
CA ILE A 25 -14.07 42.93 22.38
C ILE A 25 -15.00 41.92 21.70
N THR A 26 -15.62 42.32 20.60
CA THR A 26 -16.00 41.36 19.56
C THR A 26 -14.70 40.71 19.12
N GLY A 27 -14.48 39.48 19.58
CA GLY A 27 -13.45 38.61 19.06
C GLY A 27 -13.64 38.51 17.56
N CYS A 28 -12.76 39.18 16.83
CA CYS A 28 -12.47 38.74 15.48
C CYS A 28 -11.79 37.38 15.68
N SER A 29 -12.54 36.30 15.50
CA SER A 29 -11.93 35.04 15.14
C SER A 29 -11.15 35.34 13.86
N SER A 30 -9.85 35.55 13.99
CA SER A 30 -8.92 35.49 12.87
C SER A 30 -8.96 34.06 12.35
N SER A 31 -9.99 33.76 11.56
CA SER A 31 -9.95 32.70 10.58
C SER A 31 -8.74 32.99 9.71
N SER A 32 -7.69 32.20 9.90
CA SER A 32 -6.49 32.19 9.07
C SER A 32 -6.93 31.93 7.64
N SER A 33 -7.14 33.00 6.87
CA SER A 33 -7.15 32.93 5.42
C SER A 33 -5.78 32.39 5.02
N GLY A 34 -5.76 31.13 4.58
CA GLY A 34 -4.56 30.52 4.04
C GLY A 34 -4.04 31.43 2.94
N GLY A 35 -2.89 32.07 3.18
CA GLY A 35 -2.20 32.76 2.11
C GLY A 35 -1.85 31.73 1.05
N GLY A 36 -2.40 31.90 -0.16
CA GLY A 36 -1.84 31.31 -1.37
C GLY A 36 -0.34 31.56 -1.34
N VAL A 37 0.43 30.48 -1.44
CA VAL A 37 1.88 30.57 -1.41
C VAL A 37 2.33 30.66 -2.85
N PHE A 38 2.64 31.89 -3.28
CA PHE A 38 3.17 32.20 -4.61
C PHE A 38 4.25 31.20 -5.04
N GLY A 39 4.02 30.52 -6.17
CA GLY A 39 5.03 29.70 -6.84
C GLY A 39 5.18 28.26 -6.32
N GLN A 40 4.32 27.76 -5.42
CA GLN A 40 4.39 26.36 -4.99
C GLN A 40 3.79 25.39 -6.03
N THR A 41 4.65 24.70 -6.77
CA THR A 41 4.23 23.60 -7.63
C THR A 41 3.85 22.39 -6.79
N PHE A 42 2.77 21.69 -7.17
CA PHE A 42 2.46 20.38 -6.60
C PHE A 42 3.61 19.41 -6.94
N ASN A 43 4.35 18.98 -5.93
CA ASN A 43 5.48 18.06 -6.08
C ASN A 43 5.53 17.13 -4.88
N VAL A 44 5.38 15.84 -5.18
CA VAL A 44 5.30 14.80 -4.16
C VAL A 44 6.64 14.13 -3.87
N SER A 45 7.72 14.51 -4.56
CA SER A 45 9.05 13.96 -4.35
C SER A 45 9.51 14.08 -2.90
N GLY A 46 10.03 12.99 -2.34
CA GLY A 46 10.54 12.92 -0.98
C GLY A 46 9.98 11.75 -0.19
N GLN A 47 10.22 11.79 1.13
CA GLN A 47 9.77 10.76 2.05
C GLN A 47 8.47 11.15 2.73
N TRP A 48 7.63 10.16 2.96
CA TRP A 48 6.29 10.28 3.51
C TRP A 48 6.07 9.18 4.54
N SER A 49 5.25 9.46 5.53
CA SER A 49 4.80 8.47 6.51
C SER A 49 3.32 8.63 6.81
N GLY A 50 2.69 7.56 7.26
CA GLY A 50 1.31 7.62 7.70
C GLY A 50 0.73 6.24 7.88
N THR A 51 -0.52 6.07 7.48
CA THR A 51 -1.26 4.84 7.72
C THR A 51 -1.94 4.30 6.47
N ILE A 52 -2.00 2.97 6.41
CA ILE A 52 -2.87 2.21 5.52
C ILE A 52 -3.85 1.40 6.36
N THR A 53 -5.12 1.44 6.00
CA THR A 53 -6.20 0.78 6.75
C THR A 53 -7.07 0.03 5.77
N GLU A 54 -7.19 -1.29 5.91
CA GLU A 54 -8.19 -2.08 5.19
C GLU A 54 -9.61 -1.64 5.59
N THR A 55 -10.58 -1.79 4.70
CA THR A 55 -11.98 -1.33 4.93
C THR A 55 -12.58 -1.78 6.27
N THR A 56 -12.17 -2.95 6.77
CA THR A 56 -12.61 -3.52 8.05
C THR A 56 -11.45 -3.79 9.02
N GLY A 57 -10.27 -3.20 8.80
CA GLY A 57 -9.03 -3.55 9.48
C GLY A 57 -8.45 -2.48 10.41
N VAL A 58 -7.35 -2.85 11.07
CA VAL A 58 -6.57 -1.93 11.91
C VAL A 58 -5.66 -1.08 11.03
N ALA A 59 -5.48 0.19 11.39
CA ALA A 59 -4.52 1.07 10.72
C ALA A 59 -3.09 0.58 10.95
N ARG A 60 -2.32 0.44 9.87
CA ARG A 60 -0.92 -0.01 9.88
C ARG A 60 -0.01 1.11 9.41
N ALA A 61 1.19 1.19 10.00
CA ALA A 61 2.15 2.20 9.62
C ALA A 61 2.67 1.94 8.19
N ALA A 62 2.68 3.00 7.38
CA ALA A 62 3.22 3.00 6.03
C ALA A 62 4.29 4.09 5.90
N THR A 63 5.40 3.76 5.26
CA THR A 63 6.42 4.71 4.81
C THR A 63 6.50 4.65 3.29
N VAL A 64 6.58 5.80 2.64
CA VAL A 64 6.57 5.92 1.18
C VAL A 64 7.69 6.87 0.76
N THR A 65 8.39 6.53 -0.31
CA THR A 65 9.25 7.49 -1.02
C THR A 65 8.66 7.69 -2.40
N PHE A 66 8.43 8.94 -2.78
CA PHE A 66 8.06 9.31 -4.15
C PHE A 66 9.21 10.05 -4.82
N ALA A 67 9.35 9.85 -6.12
CA ALA A 67 10.18 10.63 -7.03
C ALA A 67 9.27 11.07 -8.19
N ASP A 68 9.00 12.37 -8.28
CA ASP A 68 8.15 13.00 -9.27
C ASP A 68 9.00 13.76 -10.27
N SER A 69 8.95 13.33 -11.53
CA SER A 69 9.65 13.95 -12.64
C SER A 69 8.64 14.45 -13.67
N GLY A 70 8.09 15.64 -13.41
CA GLY A 70 7.16 16.31 -14.32
C GLY A 70 5.83 15.57 -14.48
N GLY A 71 5.30 14.99 -13.40
CA GLY A 71 4.03 14.26 -13.41
C GLY A 71 4.18 12.75 -13.51
N THR A 72 5.38 12.23 -13.83
CA THR A 72 5.67 10.78 -13.73
C THR A 72 6.20 10.49 -12.34
N VAL A 73 5.53 9.59 -11.61
CA VAL A 73 5.88 9.23 -10.24
C VAL A 73 6.43 7.81 -10.19
N THR A 74 7.60 7.66 -9.59
CA THR A 74 8.14 6.37 -9.17
C THR A 74 8.38 6.38 -7.66
N GLY A 75 8.58 5.22 -7.05
CA GLY A 75 8.78 5.20 -5.61
C GLY A 75 8.85 3.83 -5.00
N THR A 76 8.83 3.81 -3.67
CA THR A 76 8.67 2.60 -2.88
C THR A 76 7.67 2.85 -1.76
N ILE A 77 6.96 1.80 -1.36
CA ILE A 77 6.15 1.77 -0.14
C ILE A 77 6.66 0.64 0.74
N SER A 78 6.63 0.85 2.05
CA SER A 78 6.85 -0.18 3.06
C SER A 78 5.73 -0.09 4.09
N VAL A 79 5.19 -1.24 4.50
CA VAL A 79 4.11 -1.33 5.49
C VAL A 79 4.48 -2.32 6.57
N VAL A 80 4.35 -1.87 7.83
CA VAL A 80 4.76 -2.65 8.99
C VAL A 80 3.59 -3.45 9.53
N GLY A 81 3.83 -4.76 9.73
CA GLY A 81 2.91 -5.66 10.44
C GLY A 81 1.71 -6.11 9.61
N HIS A 82 1.64 -5.82 8.31
CA HIS A 82 0.59 -6.36 7.44
C HIS A 82 0.91 -7.81 7.05
N THR A 83 -0.08 -8.69 7.18
CA THR A 83 0.10 -10.15 6.93
C THR A 83 0.33 -10.46 5.46
N CYS A 84 -0.35 -9.71 4.59
CA CYS A 84 -0.27 -9.92 3.14
C CYS A 84 0.88 -9.17 2.45
N PHE A 85 1.52 -8.19 3.10
CA PHE A 85 2.59 -7.44 2.47
C PHE A 85 3.48 -6.63 3.39
N SER A 86 4.69 -6.38 2.93
CA SER A 86 5.64 -5.51 3.62
C SER A 86 6.06 -4.30 2.79
N GLY A 87 5.74 -4.25 1.49
CA GLY A 87 6.10 -3.13 0.62
C GLY A 87 6.35 -3.51 -0.84
N GLY A 88 6.85 -2.56 -1.62
CA GLY A 88 7.32 -2.76 -2.99
C GLY A 88 7.44 -1.46 -3.78
N ASN A 89 7.67 -1.58 -5.09
CA ASN A 89 7.93 -0.45 -5.97
C ASN A 89 6.63 0.17 -6.49
N LEU A 90 6.57 1.49 -6.51
CA LEU A 90 5.45 2.27 -7.02
C LEU A 90 5.80 2.87 -8.38
N THR A 91 4.82 2.88 -9.28
CA THR A 91 4.87 3.61 -10.55
C THR A 91 3.53 4.27 -10.81
N GLY A 92 3.52 5.44 -11.43
CA GLY A 92 2.27 6.12 -11.74
C GLY A 92 2.48 7.57 -12.11
N THR A 93 1.50 8.40 -11.77
CA THR A 93 1.45 9.79 -12.18
C THR A 93 0.98 10.71 -11.07
N SER A 94 1.46 11.94 -11.07
CA SER A 94 0.93 13.07 -10.33
C SER A 94 0.35 14.11 -11.29
N SER A 95 -0.67 14.83 -10.84
CA SER A 95 -1.24 15.94 -11.59
C SER A 95 -1.61 17.06 -10.63
N GLN A 96 -1.05 18.24 -10.89
CA GLN A 96 -1.38 19.46 -10.18
C GLN A 96 -2.83 19.87 -10.47
N ALA A 97 -3.56 20.30 -9.46
CA ALA A 97 -4.88 20.89 -9.65
C ALA A 97 -4.78 22.18 -10.48
N PRO A 98 -5.83 22.58 -11.22
CA PRO A 98 -5.81 23.83 -11.98
C PRO A 98 -5.39 25.02 -11.12
N ALA A 99 -4.64 25.94 -11.72
CA ALA A 99 -4.38 27.24 -11.10
C ALA A 99 -5.71 27.96 -10.81
N ASN A 100 -5.75 28.75 -9.73
CA ASN A 100 -6.89 29.62 -9.37
C ASN A 100 -8.22 28.91 -9.03
N THR A 101 -8.20 27.79 -8.29
CA THR A 101 -9.42 27.22 -7.69
C THR A 101 -9.78 27.95 -6.38
N THR A 102 -11.08 28.18 -6.14
CA THR A 102 -11.76 29.08 -5.17
C THR A 102 -11.06 29.39 -3.82
N ASP A 103 -11.23 30.65 -3.37
CA ASP A 103 -10.70 31.34 -2.16
C ASP A 103 -9.39 32.14 -2.32
N ASP A 104 -8.92 32.39 -3.55
CA ASP A 104 -7.80 33.29 -3.80
C ASP A 104 -8.21 34.70 -4.28
N ASN A 105 -7.51 35.66 -3.70
CA ASN A 105 -7.60 37.12 -3.76
C ASN A 105 -8.32 37.77 -4.99
N PRO A 106 -9.41 38.56 -4.81
CA PRO A 106 -10.15 39.17 -5.92
C PRO A 106 -9.48 40.39 -6.59
N LEU A 107 -8.23 40.73 -6.27
CA LEU A 107 -7.63 42.03 -6.64
C LEU A 107 -6.34 41.97 -7.47
N THR A 108 -5.78 40.80 -7.77
CA THR A 108 -4.60 40.70 -8.63
C THR A 108 -4.72 39.52 -9.60
N ALA A 109 -4.17 39.67 -10.80
CA ALA A 109 -4.13 38.62 -11.83
C ALA A 109 -2.85 37.78 -11.64
N ASP A 110 -2.65 37.24 -10.45
CA ASP A 110 -1.51 36.38 -10.11
C ASP A 110 -1.82 34.95 -10.54
N GLN A 111 -0.89 34.37 -11.31
CA GLN A 111 -0.86 32.95 -11.63
C GLN A 111 -0.47 32.14 -10.37
N GLU A 112 -1.40 31.96 -9.44
CA GLU A 112 -1.19 31.07 -8.29
C GLU A 112 -1.21 29.62 -8.79
N ASN A 113 -0.03 29.00 -8.88
CA ASN A 113 0.06 27.56 -9.13
C ASN A 113 -0.45 26.80 -7.89
N SER A 114 -1.21 25.73 -8.11
CA SER A 114 -1.84 25.02 -6.99
C SER A 114 -0.83 24.12 -6.27
N ASN A 115 -0.75 24.22 -4.93
CA ASN A 115 -0.03 23.22 -4.14
C ASN A 115 -0.85 21.94 -3.92
N LEU A 116 -2.05 21.87 -4.51
CA LEU A 116 -2.94 20.71 -4.48
C LEU A 116 -2.79 19.89 -5.76
N GLY A 117 -3.12 18.62 -5.66
CA GLY A 117 -3.12 17.72 -6.79
C GLY A 117 -3.62 16.33 -6.47
N SER A 118 -3.47 15.46 -7.46
CA SER A 118 -3.76 14.03 -7.37
C SER A 118 -2.50 13.23 -7.64
N VAL A 119 -2.42 12.05 -7.04
CA VAL A 119 -1.38 11.05 -7.28
C VAL A 119 -2.07 9.72 -7.49
N ASN A 120 -1.88 9.11 -8.65
CA ASN A 120 -2.36 7.77 -8.97
C ASN A 120 -1.14 6.87 -9.14
N VAL A 121 -0.92 5.94 -8.22
CA VAL A 121 0.24 5.04 -8.26
C VAL A 121 -0.20 3.58 -8.15
N SER A 122 0.46 2.75 -8.92
CA SER A 122 0.35 1.30 -8.95
C SER A 122 1.53 0.68 -8.23
N LEU A 123 1.22 -0.25 -7.34
CA LEU A 123 2.14 -1.27 -6.84
C LEU A 123 1.88 -2.55 -7.63
N ALA A 124 2.82 -2.97 -8.47
CA ALA A 124 2.76 -4.24 -9.16
C ALA A 124 3.48 -5.32 -8.34
N SER A 125 2.81 -6.44 -8.06
CA SER A 125 3.47 -7.66 -7.62
C SER A 125 3.53 -8.61 -8.80
N GLY A 126 4.73 -8.78 -9.36
CA GLY A 126 4.98 -9.88 -10.29
C GLY A 126 4.87 -11.18 -9.51
N GLN A 127 3.82 -11.96 -9.77
CA GLN A 127 3.65 -13.29 -9.21
C GLN A 127 3.70 -14.31 -10.32
N THR A 128 4.00 -15.56 -9.97
CA THR A 128 3.87 -16.66 -10.92
C THR A 128 2.63 -17.45 -10.54
N SER A 129 1.68 -17.62 -11.45
CA SER A 129 0.52 -18.49 -11.24
C SER A 129 0.39 -19.47 -12.39
N GLY A 130 0.00 -20.69 -12.07
CA GLY A 130 -0.12 -21.75 -13.08
C GLY A 130 -0.85 -22.98 -12.58
N GLY A 131 -0.76 -24.01 -13.41
CA GLY A 131 -1.16 -25.37 -13.08
C GLY A 131 0.04 -26.23 -12.70
N ILE A 132 -0.24 -27.41 -12.15
CA ILE A 132 0.75 -28.42 -11.81
C ILE A 132 1.29 -29.05 -13.10
N SER A 133 2.60 -29.07 -13.26
CA SER A 133 3.27 -29.62 -14.46
C SER A 133 3.91 -30.97 -14.22
N ALA A 134 4.42 -31.21 -13.01
CA ALA A 134 4.93 -32.50 -12.61
C ALA A 134 4.82 -32.72 -11.09
N VAL A 135 4.86 -33.99 -10.69
CA VAL A 135 4.95 -34.41 -9.28
C VAL A 135 6.25 -35.17 -9.09
N THR A 136 7.04 -34.75 -8.12
CA THR A 136 8.24 -35.47 -7.67
C THR A 136 7.88 -36.31 -6.45
N ILE A 137 8.13 -37.61 -6.52
CA ILE A 137 7.93 -38.53 -5.40
C ILE A 137 9.20 -38.56 -4.56
N SER A 138 9.11 -38.12 -3.30
CA SER A 138 10.24 -38.13 -2.35
C SER A 138 10.30 -39.42 -1.53
N SER A 139 9.15 -40.09 -1.37
CA SER A 139 9.03 -41.43 -0.82
C SER A 139 7.91 -42.13 -1.56
N GLY A 140 8.18 -43.31 -2.14
CA GLY A 140 7.15 -44.13 -2.78
C GLY A 140 6.26 -44.87 -1.77
N GLY A 141 6.64 -44.88 -0.49
CA GLY A 141 5.98 -45.66 0.55
C GLY A 141 6.15 -47.16 0.34
N SER A 142 5.23 -47.95 0.88
CA SER A 142 5.24 -49.41 0.75
C SER A 142 3.86 -50.04 0.97
N GLY A 143 3.70 -51.27 0.46
CA GLY A 143 2.52 -52.10 0.69
C GLY A 143 1.31 -51.72 -0.15
N TYR A 144 1.49 -50.92 -1.21
CA TYR A 144 0.40 -50.55 -2.09
C TYR A 144 0.05 -51.72 -3.02
N VAL A 145 -1.11 -52.34 -2.83
CA VAL A 145 -1.62 -53.44 -3.68
C VAL A 145 -2.42 -52.90 -4.86
N GLU A 146 -3.04 -51.75 -4.68
CA GLU A 146 -3.71 -50.96 -5.72
C GLU A 146 -3.17 -49.53 -5.71
N PRO A 147 -3.21 -48.81 -6.85
CA PRO A 147 -2.78 -47.41 -6.87
C PRO A 147 -3.62 -46.55 -5.91
N PRO A 148 -2.99 -45.76 -5.01
CA PRO A 148 -3.73 -44.88 -4.11
C PRO A 148 -4.35 -43.68 -4.84
N VAL A 149 -5.35 -43.06 -4.21
CA VAL A 149 -5.90 -41.78 -4.65
C VAL A 149 -4.89 -40.67 -4.40
N VAL A 150 -4.66 -39.82 -5.40
CA VAL A 150 -3.77 -38.65 -5.32
C VAL A 150 -4.57 -37.43 -4.85
N ILE A 151 -4.08 -36.76 -3.82
CA ILE A 151 -4.70 -35.55 -3.26
C ILE A 151 -3.71 -34.41 -3.37
N PHE A 152 -4.04 -33.41 -4.18
CA PHE A 152 -3.28 -32.17 -4.29
C PHE A 152 -3.78 -31.17 -3.24
N GLY A 153 -2.85 -30.44 -2.63
CA GLY A 153 -3.20 -29.25 -1.84
C GLY A 153 -4.06 -28.27 -2.65
N THR A 154 -4.90 -27.51 -1.95
CA THR A 154 -5.77 -26.51 -2.58
C THR A 154 -4.93 -25.34 -3.12
N PRO A 155 -5.30 -24.76 -4.28
CA PRO A 155 -4.65 -23.55 -4.77
C PRO A 155 -4.81 -22.40 -3.76
N THR A 156 -3.79 -21.55 -3.69
CA THR A 156 -3.70 -20.39 -2.78
C THR A 156 -4.45 -19.18 -3.29
N SER A 157 -4.95 -19.21 -4.53
CA SER A 157 -5.78 -18.17 -5.12
C SER A 157 -7.08 -18.78 -5.65
N GLU A 158 -8.04 -17.94 -6.04
CA GLU A 158 -9.20 -18.40 -6.82
C GLU A 158 -8.71 -19.28 -7.99
N GLY A 159 -9.08 -20.55 -7.94
CA GLY A 159 -8.42 -21.57 -8.73
C GLY A 159 -9.13 -22.90 -8.60
N ARG A 160 -8.73 -23.84 -9.45
CA ARG A 160 -9.25 -25.21 -9.44
C ARG A 160 -8.15 -26.14 -8.99
N SER A 161 -8.48 -27.07 -8.09
CA SER A 161 -7.54 -28.09 -7.66
C SER A 161 -7.13 -29.00 -8.82
N ALA A 162 -5.86 -29.39 -8.83
CA ALA A 162 -5.35 -30.37 -9.77
C ALA A 162 -5.90 -31.77 -9.48
N THR A 163 -5.92 -32.63 -10.49
CA THR A 163 -6.25 -34.06 -10.38
C THR A 163 -5.20 -34.90 -11.07
N GLY A 164 -5.02 -36.13 -10.58
CA GLY A 164 -4.04 -37.06 -11.14
C GLY A 164 -4.24 -38.49 -10.65
N ILE A 165 -3.57 -39.41 -11.31
CA ILE A 165 -3.64 -40.86 -11.08
C ILE A 165 -2.26 -41.33 -10.63
N ALA A 166 -2.19 -42.04 -9.50
CA ALA A 166 -0.95 -42.67 -9.05
C ALA A 166 -0.61 -43.88 -9.92
N VAL A 167 0.67 -44.10 -10.14
CA VAL A 167 1.18 -45.28 -10.84
C VAL A 167 2.15 -46.01 -9.92
N LEU A 168 1.93 -47.30 -9.71
CA LEU A 168 2.81 -48.14 -8.91
C LEU A 168 4.08 -48.53 -9.68
N GLY A 169 5.17 -48.69 -8.95
CA GLY A 169 6.43 -49.17 -9.49
C GLY A 169 6.41 -50.64 -9.87
N THR A 170 7.41 -51.05 -10.65
CA THR A 170 7.65 -52.46 -10.99
C THR A 170 8.98 -52.93 -10.40
N ASP A 171 9.18 -54.25 -10.39
CA ASP A 171 10.44 -54.89 -10.00
C ASP A 171 10.91 -54.45 -8.60
N ALA A 172 12.09 -53.84 -8.50
CA ALA A 172 12.68 -53.36 -7.25
C ALA A 172 11.85 -52.28 -6.53
N THR A 173 10.86 -51.69 -7.21
CA THR A 173 9.94 -50.68 -6.68
C THR A 173 8.49 -51.14 -6.65
N SER A 174 8.23 -52.46 -6.75
CA SER A 174 6.88 -53.00 -6.57
C SER A 174 6.28 -52.52 -5.25
N ASP A 175 4.97 -52.29 -5.27
CA ASP A 175 4.15 -51.89 -4.12
C ASP A 175 4.48 -50.48 -3.59
N GLN A 176 5.18 -49.66 -4.38
CA GLN A 176 5.47 -48.25 -4.10
C GLN A 176 4.82 -47.35 -5.15
N VAL A 177 4.44 -46.12 -4.78
CA VAL A 177 4.07 -45.09 -5.74
C VAL A 177 5.33 -44.62 -6.48
N ALA A 178 5.40 -44.86 -7.79
CA ALA A 178 6.55 -44.49 -8.61
C ALA A 178 6.37 -43.13 -9.30
N SER A 179 5.14 -42.80 -9.71
CA SER A 179 4.83 -41.54 -10.37
C SER A 179 3.36 -41.15 -10.26
N VAL A 180 3.04 -39.92 -10.68
CA VAL A 180 1.67 -39.44 -10.83
C VAL A 180 1.49 -38.93 -12.25
N VAL A 181 0.46 -39.43 -12.92
CA VAL A 181 -0.03 -38.87 -14.19
C VAL A 181 -1.03 -37.78 -13.87
N ILE A 182 -0.72 -36.54 -14.23
CA ILE A 182 -1.61 -35.40 -14.03
C ILE A 182 -2.71 -35.44 -15.09
N THR A 183 -3.97 -35.46 -14.66
CA THR A 183 -5.15 -35.51 -15.55
C THR A 183 -5.80 -34.16 -15.74
N ASP A 184 -5.76 -33.30 -14.70
CA ASP A 184 -6.06 -31.87 -14.80
C ASP A 184 -4.98 -31.13 -14.01
N PRO A 185 -4.18 -30.25 -14.64
CA PRO A 185 -3.15 -29.48 -13.93
C PRO A 185 -3.74 -28.48 -12.92
N GLY A 186 -5.05 -28.22 -12.96
CA GLY A 186 -5.69 -27.20 -12.14
C GLY A 186 -5.27 -25.79 -12.54
N SER A 187 -5.53 -24.81 -11.67
CA SER A 187 -5.15 -23.41 -11.88
C SER A 187 -5.11 -22.65 -10.57
N GLY A 188 -4.43 -21.51 -10.54
CA GLY A 188 -4.40 -20.62 -9.37
C GLY A 188 -3.36 -21.04 -8.30
N TYR A 189 -2.47 -21.96 -8.64
CA TYR A 189 -1.33 -22.29 -7.79
C TYR A 189 -0.24 -21.24 -7.95
N ILE A 190 0.17 -20.62 -6.84
CA ILE A 190 1.31 -19.68 -6.81
C ILE A 190 2.57 -20.29 -6.16
N PHE A 191 2.40 -21.43 -5.48
CA PHE A 191 3.48 -22.30 -5.01
C PHE A 191 3.13 -23.76 -5.33
N GLY A 192 4.14 -24.62 -5.47
CA GLY A 192 3.95 -26.05 -5.60
C GLY A 192 3.26 -26.64 -4.35
N PRO A 193 2.05 -27.21 -4.45
CA PRO A 193 1.37 -27.79 -3.31
C PRO A 193 2.03 -29.10 -2.85
N ALA A 194 1.78 -29.48 -1.59
CA ALA A 194 2.02 -30.83 -1.13
C ALA A 194 1.08 -31.81 -1.87
N VAL A 195 1.58 -33.02 -2.13
CA VAL A 195 0.82 -34.12 -2.72
C VAL A 195 0.80 -35.28 -1.73
N THR A 196 -0.39 -35.70 -1.33
CA THR A 196 -0.61 -36.82 -0.42
C THR A 196 -1.36 -37.95 -1.11
N PHE A 197 -1.25 -39.15 -0.55
CA PHE A 197 -1.80 -40.38 -1.12
C PHE A 197 -2.65 -41.09 -0.07
N SER A 198 -3.81 -41.62 -0.48
CA SER A 198 -4.72 -42.32 0.41
C SER A 198 -5.35 -43.55 -0.26
N GLY A 199 -5.56 -44.62 0.50
CA GLY A 199 -6.06 -45.90 -0.01
C GLY A 199 -4.96 -46.82 -0.55
N GLY A 200 -5.36 -47.85 -1.29
CA GLY A 200 -4.44 -48.82 -1.91
C GLY A 200 -3.76 -49.79 -0.94
N GLU A 201 -4.23 -49.88 0.31
CA GLU A 201 -3.70 -50.72 1.41
C GLU A 201 -2.29 -50.37 1.92
N GLY A 202 -1.51 -49.60 1.15
CA GLY A 202 -0.17 -49.14 1.51
C GLY A 202 -0.12 -47.83 2.29
N SER A 203 1.09 -47.41 2.66
CA SER A 203 1.33 -46.15 3.37
C SER A 203 2.72 -45.56 3.10
N GLY A 204 2.90 -44.29 3.48
CA GLY A 204 4.21 -43.62 3.46
C GLY A 204 4.62 -42.98 2.14
N ALA A 205 3.75 -42.95 1.14
CA ALA A 205 4.00 -42.19 -0.09
C ALA A 205 3.90 -40.68 0.17
N ILE A 206 4.88 -39.91 -0.33
CA ILE A 206 4.95 -38.45 -0.21
C ILE A 206 5.43 -37.88 -1.54
N GLY A 207 4.75 -36.85 -2.03
CA GLY A 207 5.15 -36.13 -3.23
C GLY A 207 5.07 -34.61 -3.07
N THR A 208 5.80 -33.90 -3.91
CA THR A 208 5.70 -32.44 -4.08
C THR A 208 5.40 -32.13 -5.53
N ALA A 209 4.57 -31.12 -5.76
CA ALA A 209 4.23 -30.68 -7.09
C ALA A 209 5.10 -29.51 -7.56
N THR A 210 5.38 -29.48 -8.85
CA THR A 210 6.03 -28.37 -9.55
C THR A 210 5.02 -27.66 -10.44
N LEU A 211 5.18 -26.35 -10.62
CA LEU A 211 4.26 -25.54 -11.41
C LEU A 211 4.83 -25.28 -12.80
N ASP A 212 3.98 -25.31 -13.82
CA ASP A 212 4.22 -24.57 -15.06
C ASP A 212 3.46 -23.25 -14.91
N ALA A 213 4.16 -22.27 -14.36
CA ALA A 213 3.58 -21.01 -13.95
C ALA A 213 4.05 -19.88 -14.86
N SER A 214 3.10 -19.07 -15.30
CA SER A 214 3.37 -17.83 -16.02
C SER A 214 3.40 -16.66 -15.05
N THR A 215 4.22 -15.66 -15.34
CA THR A 215 4.21 -14.43 -14.56
C THR A 215 2.89 -13.71 -14.78
N ILE A 216 2.05 -13.63 -13.77
CA ILE A 216 0.87 -12.77 -13.73
C ILE A 216 1.27 -11.49 -12.99
N THR A 217 0.90 -10.35 -13.58
CA THR A 217 1.04 -9.06 -12.91
C THR A 217 -0.28 -8.71 -12.26
N ASP A 218 -0.37 -8.94 -10.95
CA ASP A 218 -1.41 -8.31 -10.14
C ASP A 218 -0.95 -6.91 -9.76
N SER A 219 -1.91 -6.01 -9.54
CA SER A 219 -1.59 -4.65 -9.14
C SER A 219 -2.58 -4.09 -8.16
N VAL A 220 -2.08 -3.16 -7.36
CA VAL A 220 -2.87 -2.35 -6.45
C VAL A 220 -2.66 -0.91 -6.79
N THR A 221 -3.78 -0.26 -7.06
CA THR A 221 -3.80 1.14 -7.42
C THR A 221 -4.20 1.94 -6.19
N MET A 222 -3.45 3.01 -5.94
CA MET A 222 -3.72 4.02 -4.91
C MET A 222 -4.09 5.31 -5.62
N ASN A 223 -5.26 5.83 -5.30
CA ASN A 223 -5.77 7.09 -5.84
C ASN A 223 -5.77 8.09 -4.70
N LEU A 224 -4.79 8.98 -4.71
CA LEU A 224 -4.55 9.97 -3.66
C LEU A 224 -4.89 11.36 -4.17
N VAL A 225 -5.35 12.20 -3.25
CA VAL A 225 -5.52 13.64 -3.45
C VAL A 225 -4.95 14.36 -2.24
N GLY A 226 -4.62 15.63 -2.39
CA GLY A 226 -4.17 16.45 -1.27
C GLY A 226 -3.18 17.52 -1.73
N SER A 227 -2.26 17.87 -0.85
CA SER A 227 -1.23 18.87 -1.07
C SER A 227 0.18 18.26 -1.17
N SER A 228 1.18 19.08 -1.49
CA SER A 228 2.60 18.71 -1.42
C SER A 228 3.10 18.33 -0.01
N SER A 229 2.26 18.40 1.03
CA SER A 229 2.58 18.04 2.42
C SER A 229 1.65 16.98 3.04
N SER A 230 0.47 16.75 2.47
CA SER A 230 -0.48 15.75 2.97
C SER A 230 -1.26 15.13 1.82
N LEU A 231 -1.30 13.81 1.77
CA LEU A 231 -2.05 13.04 0.78
C LEU A 231 -3.02 12.10 1.49
N ASN A 232 -4.24 11.98 0.98
CA ASN A 232 -5.23 11.03 1.45
C ASN A 232 -5.97 10.40 0.27
N GLY A 233 -6.41 9.17 0.44
CA GLY A 233 -7.12 8.50 -0.64
C GLY A 233 -7.46 7.07 -0.32
N THR A 234 -7.78 6.34 -1.38
CA THR A 234 -8.14 4.92 -1.32
C THR A 234 -7.15 4.09 -2.11
N TYR A 235 -6.99 2.84 -1.71
CA TYR A 235 -6.34 1.83 -2.54
C TYR A 235 -7.32 0.70 -2.82
N SER A 236 -7.15 0.06 -3.98
CA SER A 236 -7.88 -1.16 -4.32
C SER A 236 -7.11 -1.99 -5.34
N GLY A 237 -7.36 -3.30 -5.35
CA GLY A 237 -6.75 -4.22 -6.28
C GLY A 237 -6.59 -5.60 -5.67
N VAL A 238 -5.67 -6.39 -6.19
CA VAL A 238 -5.42 -7.75 -5.72
C VAL A 238 -4.02 -7.80 -5.07
N TRP A 239 -3.95 -8.19 -3.80
CA TRP A 239 -2.68 -8.41 -3.08
C TRP A 239 -2.48 -9.89 -2.77
N LYS A 240 -2.24 -10.76 -3.76
CA LYS A 240 -2.04 -12.16 -3.38
C LYS A 240 -0.71 -12.31 -2.64
N GLY A 241 -0.81 -12.59 -1.34
CA GLY A 241 0.28 -12.96 -0.46
C GLY A 241 0.46 -14.48 -0.46
N SER A 242 1.24 -15.01 0.48
CA SER A 242 1.53 -16.44 0.54
C SER A 242 0.38 -17.32 1.04
N SER A 243 -0.75 -16.73 1.45
CA SER A 243 -1.95 -17.42 1.94
C SER A 243 -3.20 -17.09 1.14
N SER A 244 -4.21 -17.97 1.21
CA SER A 244 -5.52 -17.76 0.57
C SER A 244 -6.28 -16.54 1.10
N GLU A 245 -6.01 -16.10 2.33
CA GLU A 245 -6.59 -14.89 2.91
C GLU A 245 -6.14 -13.62 2.18
N CYS A 246 -4.90 -13.60 1.70
CA CYS A 246 -4.36 -12.46 0.96
C CYS A 246 -4.85 -12.43 -0.49
N SER A 247 -5.40 -13.53 -0.99
CA SER A 247 -5.82 -13.64 -2.39
C SER A 247 -7.12 -12.90 -2.75
N ALA A 248 -7.72 -12.13 -1.83
CA ALA A 248 -8.96 -11.38 -2.06
C ALA A 248 -8.73 -9.99 -2.66
N GLN A 249 -9.75 -9.40 -3.31
CA GLN A 249 -9.75 -7.98 -3.65
C GLN A 249 -9.56 -7.16 -2.38
N THR A 250 -8.37 -6.57 -2.19
CA THR A 250 -8.16 -5.66 -1.08
C THR A 250 -8.69 -4.29 -1.45
N SER A 251 -9.17 -3.58 -0.45
CA SER A 251 -9.43 -2.16 -0.57
C SER A 251 -9.40 -1.50 0.80
N GLY A 252 -9.08 -0.22 0.80
CA GLY A 252 -9.07 0.55 2.02
C GLY A 252 -8.63 1.99 1.80
N ASN A 253 -8.26 2.62 2.91
CA ASN A 253 -7.84 4.01 2.95
C ASN A 253 -6.35 4.11 3.19
N ILE A 254 -5.74 5.15 2.65
CA ILE A 254 -4.35 5.51 2.89
C ILE A 254 -4.26 7.01 3.19
N ARG A 255 -3.45 7.36 4.18
CA ARG A 255 -3.18 8.74 4.60
C ARG A 255 -1.68 8.89 4.80
N LEU A 256 -1.09 9.88 4.17
CA LEU A 256 0.35 10.16 4.19
C LEU A 256 0.59 11.62 4.51
N THR A 257 1.63 11.87 5.30
CA THR A 257 2.16 13.19 5.61
C THR A 257 3.63 13.19 5.25
N ARG A 258 4.08 14.28 4.65
CA ARG A 258 5.48 14.47 4.27
C ARG A 258 6.36 14.54 5.52
N LEU A 259 7.54 13.93 5.45
CA LEU A 259 8.58 14.00 6.47
C LEU A 259 9.48 15.23 6.29
#